data_AF-A0A3N5U109-F1
#
_entry.id   AF-A0A3N5U109-F1
#
_cell.length_a   1.000
_cell.length_b   1.000
_cell.length_c   1.000
_cell.angle_alpha   90.00
_cell.angle_beta   90.00
_cell.angle_gamma   90.00
#
_symmetry.space_group_name_H-M   'P 1'
#
loop_
_entity.id
_entity.type
_entity.pdbx_description
1 polymer ?
#
loop_
_entity_poly.entity_id
_entity_poly.type
_entity_poly.pdbx_seq_one_letter_code
_entity_poly.pdbx_strand_id
1 'polypeptide(L)' 'MFGNANGLADDTSFLEAGILDSTGVLEVVAFLEQQFGVRVDDDELTPENLNLIASIGAFVSRKLQV' A
#
# COMPACT_ATOMS: atom_id res chain seq x y z
N MET A 1 -15.02 -14.96 9.37
CA MET A 1 -14.04 -15.64 8.50
C MET A 1 -12.90 -14.65 8.30
N PHE A 2 -11.84 -14.73 9.11
CA PHE A 2 -10.68 -13.86 8.94
C PHE A 2 -9.91 -14.34 7.72
N GLY A 3 -9.60 -13.43 6.80
CA GLY A 3 -8.97 -13.73 5.51
C GLY A 3 -7.70 -14.55 5.71
N ASN A 4 -7.62 -15.69 5.04
CA ASN A 4 -6.40 -16.48 5.00
C ASN A 4 -5.37 -15.66 4.21
N ALA A 5 -4.28 -15.23 4.86
CA ALA A 5 -3.15 -14.57 4.19
C ALA A 5 -2.39 -15.49 3.21
N ASN A 6 -2.88 -16.71 2.98
CA ASN A 6 -2.29 -17.75 2.13
C ASN A 6 -2.45 -17.46 0.61
N GLY A 7 -2.34 -16.20 0.23
CA GLY A 7 -2.59 -15.71 -1.13
C GLY A 7 -2.25 -14.23 -1.36
N LEU A 8 -1.76 -13.50 -0.34
CA LEU A 8 -1.05 -12.24 -0.57
C LEU A 8 0.37 -12.59 -1.01
N ALA A 9 0.55 -12.78 -2.31
CA ALA A 9 1.87 -12.71 -2.91
C ALA A 9 2.30 -11.24 -3.02
N ASP A 10 3.59 -11.04 -3.27
CA ASP A 10 4.18 -9.70 -3.44
C ASP A 10 3.52 -8.93 -4.60
N ASP A 11 3.05 -9.71 -5.59
CA ASP A 11 2.41 -9.30 -6.83
C ASP A 11 0.87 -9.36 -6.79
N THR A 12 0.28 -9.59 -5.61
CA THR A 12 -1.19 -9.58 -5.48
C THR A 12 -1.73 -8.16 -5.57
N SER A 13 -2.51 -7.87 -6.63
CA SER A 13 -3.27 -6.62 -6.72
C SER A 13 -4.34 -6.56 -5.65
N PHE A 14 -4.18 -5.62 -4.73
CA PHE A 14 -5.12 -5.40 -3.64
C PHE A 14 -6.48 -4.93 -4.11
N LEU A 15 -6.51 -4.12 -5.17
CA LEU A 15 -7.76 -3.63 -5.75
C LEU A 15 -8.48 -4.76 -6.50
N GLU A 16 -7.77 -5.54 -7.33
CA GLU A 16 -8.39 -6.64 -8.09
C GLU A 16 -8.79 -7.82 -7.21
N ALA A 17 -8.01 -8.12 -6.18
CA ALA A 17 -8.35 -9.16 -5.20
C ALA A 17 -9.44 -8.72 -4.21
N GLY A 18 -9.89 -7.46 -4.26
CA GLY A 18 -10.88 -6.91 -3.33
C GLY A 18 -10.39 -6.86 -1.88
N ILE A 19 -9.08 -6.76 -1.67
CA ILE A 19 -8.43 -6.63 -0.37
C ILE A 19 -8.48 -5.17 0.09
N LEU A 20 -8.29 -4.23 -0.85
CA LEU A 20 -8.43 -2.79 -0.63
C LEU A 20 -9.53 -2.23 -1.52
N ASP A 21 -10.36 -1.38 -0.92
CA ASP A 21 -11.27 -0.47 -1.62
C ASP A 21 -10.66 0.93 -1.69
N SER A 22 -11.31 1.85 -2.40
CA SER A 22 -10.88 3.25 -2.52
C SER A 22 -10.66 3.95 -1.17
N THR A 23 -11.46 3.62 -0.14
CA THR A 23 -11.26 4.13 1.22
C THR A 23 -10.11 3.42 1.96
N GLY A 24 -9.87 2.15 1.67
CA GLY A 24 -8.80 1.37 2.30
C GLY A 24 -7.40 1.88 1.93
N VAL A 25 -7.25 2.46 0.74
CA VAL A 25 -5.99 3.10 0.33
C VAL A 25 -5.59 4.24 1.28
N LEU A 26 -6.56 5.03 1.75
CA LEU A 26 -6.30 6.14 2.69
C LEU A 26 -5.85 5.64 4.07
N GLU A 27 -6.40 4.51 4.53
CA GLU A 27 -5.97 3.87 5.78
C GLU A 27 -4.53 3.36 5.66
N VAL A 28 -4.17 2.77 4.52
CA VAL A 28 -2.79 2.34 4.23
C VAL A 28 -1.85 3.53 4.23
N VAL A 29 -2.23 4.63 3.57
CA VAL A 29 -1.44 5.87 3.57
C VAL A 29 -1.23 6.38 4.98
N ALA A 30 -2.30 6.53 5.76
CA ALA A 30 -2.21 6.97 7.15
C ALA A 30 -1.31 6.04 7.98
N PHE A 31 -1.40 4.73 7.77
CA PHE A 31 -0.52 3.76 8.40
C PHE A 31 0.96 3.98 8.02
N LEU A 32 1.26 4.19 6.74
CA LEU A 32 2.63 4.42 6.27
C LEU A 32 3.21 5.71 6.86
N GLU A 33 2.43 6.78 6.88
CA GLU A 33 2.85 8.06 7.45
C GLU A 33 3.09 7.94 8.96
N GLN A 34 2.23 7.22 9.69
CA GLN A 34 2.37 7.02 11.14
C GLN A 34 3.53 6.06 11.50
N GLN A 35 3.72 4.97 10.77
CA GLN A 35 4.74 3.97 11.10
C GLN A 35 6.14 4.34 10.61
N PHE A 36 6.25 4.92 9.42
CA PHE A 36 7.55 5.20 8.80
C PHE A 36 7.90 6.69 8.80
N GLY A 37 6.97 7.58 9.18
CA GLY A 37 7.19 9.03 9.15
C GLY A 37 7.31 9.61 7.74
N VAL A 38 6.91 8.85 6.73
CA VAL A 38 6.89 9.30 5.33
C VAL A 38 5.68 10.21 5.09
N ARG A 39 5.70 11.03 4.05
CA ARG A 39 4.54 11.79 3.60
C ARG A 39 4.13 11.31 2.22
N VAL A 40 2.84 11.05 2.04
CA VAL A 40 2.28 10.63 0.75
C VAL A 40 1.48 11.79 0.18
N ASP A 41 1.90 12.29 -0.98
CA ASP A 41 1.19 13.35 -1.70
C ASP A 41 0.06 12.76 -2.57
N ASP A 42 -0.93 13.60 -2.91
CA ASP A 42 -2.11 13.18 -3.68
C ASP A 42 -1.73 12.56 -5.05
N ASP A 43 -0.66 13.09 -5.67
CA ASP A 43 -0.10 12.58 -6.94
C ASP A 43 0.56 11.19 -6.79
N GLU A 44 0.90 10.80 -5.57
CA GLU A 44 1.51 9.50 -5.26
C GLU A 44 0.45 8.43 -4.91
N LEU A 45 -0.82 8.82 -4.74
CA LEU A 45 -1.97 7.95 -4.49
C LEU A 45 -2.42 7.20 -5.76
N THR A 46 -1.46 6.58 -6.44
CA THR A 46 -1.69 5.85 -7.67
C THR A 46 -1.69 4.34 -7.41
N PRO A 47 -2.42 3.56 -8.22
CA PRO A 47 -2.33 2.11 -8.15
C PRO A 47 -0.89 1.62 -8.39
N GLU A 48 -0.06 2.33 -9.16
CA GLU A 48 1.34 1.93 -9.36
C GLU A 48 2.14 1.89 -8.05
N ASN A 49 1.86 2.80 -7.11
CA ASN A 49 2.52 2.85 -5.80
C ASN A 49 1.81 2.02 -4.73
N LEU A 50 0.48 1.91 -4.79
CA LEU A 50 -0.35 1.39 -3.68
C LEU A 50 -1.17 0.14 -3.98
N ASN A 51 -1.15 -0.39 -5.21
CA ASN A 51 -1.93 -1.56 -5.61
C ASN A 51 -1.29 -2.90 -5.18
N LEU A 52 0.03 -2.93 -5.01
CA LEU A 52 0.79 -4.15 -4.67
C LEU A 52 1.59 -3.93 -3.40
N ILE A 53 1.79 -4.98 -2.59
CA ILE A 53 2.65 -4.90 -1.41
C ILE A 53 4.10 -4.60 -1.81
N ALA A 54 4.57 -5.16 -2.95
CA ALA A 54 5.89 -4.86 -3.49
C ALA A 54 6.03 -3.38 -3.87
N SER A 55 5.00 -2.79 -4.49
CA SER A 55 4.97 -1.36 -4.83
C SER A 55 5.02 -0.49 -3.57
N ILE A 56 4.23 -0.80 -2.55
CA ILE A 56 4.23 -0.06 -1.28
C ILE A 56 5.61 -0.14 -0.63
N GLY A 57 6.20 -1.34 -0.57
CA GLY A 57 7.53 -1.54 0.00
C GLY A 57 8.61 -0.73 -0.75
N ALA A 58 8.56 -0.71 -2.07
CA ALA A 58 9.47 0.09 -2.90
C ALA A 58 9.25 1.59 -2.70
N PHE A 59 8.00 2.05 -2.61
CA PHE A 59 7.63 3.43 -2.37
C PHE A 59 8.17 3.92 -1.02
N VAL A 60 7.91 3.19 0.06
CA VAL A 60 8.39 3.51 1.41
C VAL A 60 9.92 3.50 1.45
N SER A 61 10.56 2.50 0.83
CA SER A 61 12.03 2.42 0.79
C SER A 61 12.64 3.64 0.10
N ARG A 62 12.04 4.14 -0.99
CA ARG A 62 12.50 5.36 -1.67
C ARG A 62 12.35 6.59 -0.79
N LYS A 63 11.25 6.71 -0.04
CA LYS A 63 10.98 7.82 0.89
C LYS A 63 11.88 7.81 2.13
N LEU A 64 12.41 6.65 2.53
CA LEU A 64 13.33 6.53 3.67
C LEU A 64 14.80 6.76 3.30
N GLN A 65 15.14 6.77 2.01
CA GLN A 65 16.50 7.01 1.51
C GLN A 65 16.81 8.50 1.27
N VAL A 66 15.83 9.38 1.45
CA VAL A 66 15.96 10.84 1.40
C VAL A 66 16.00 11.43 2.80
#